data_AF-A0A9D7TJY1-F1
#
_entry.id   AF-A0A9D7TJY1-F1
#
_cell.length_a   1.000
_cell.length_b   1.000
_cell.length_c   1.000
_cell.angle_alpha   90.00
_cell.angle_beta   90.00
_cell.angle_gamma   90.00
#
_symmetry.space_group_name_H-M   'P 1'
#
loop_
_entity.id
_entity.type
_entity.pdbx_description
1 polymer ?
#
loop_
_entity_poly.entity_id
_entity_poly.type
_entity_poly.pdbx_seq_one_letter_code
_entity_poly.pdbx_strand_id
1 'polypeptide(L)'
;MDFFIKLSYYCGLFGTGVLSIFYIYTALFKRTISENPYYIKECFGLSSIFVLMILFRAYQVGEIQGKFINGIWLILSSWLVWGVVVLGYVILAKSQGRI
;
A
#
# COMPACT_ATOMS: atom_id res chain seq x y z
N MET A 1 17.12 21.52 4.77
CA MET A 1 16.76 20.52 3.74
C MET A 1 16.63 19.13 4.34
N ASP A 2 17.63 18.67 5.11
CA ASP A 2 17.66 17.32 5.68
C ASP A 2 16.50 17.00 6.65
N PHE A 3 16.06 17.98 7.44
CA PHE A 3 14.90 17.84 8.33
C PHE A 3 13.61 17.48 7.57
N PHE A 4 13.28 18.22 6.51
CA PHE A 4 12.04 17.98 5.74
C PHE A 4 12.07 16.62 5.04
N ILE A 5 13.22 16.18 4.55
CA ILE A 5 13.38 14.86 3.94
C ILE A 5 13.09 13.76 4.97
N LYS A 6 13.68 13.86 6.17
CA LYS A 6 13.43 12.92 7.27
C LYS A 6 11.97 12.93 7.72
N LEU A 7 11.38 14.12 7.85
CA LEU A 7 9.96 14.26 8.21
C LEU A 7 9.06 13.57 7.18
N SER A 8 9.23 13.86 5.89
CA SER A 8 8.47 13.22 4.81
C SER A 8 8.65 11.70 4.79
N TYR A 9 9.88 11.21 5.04
CA TYR A 9 10.17 9.79 5.13
C TYR A 9 9.40 9.11 6.28
N TYR A 10 9.45 9.66 7.50
CA TYR A 10 8.74 9.06 8.63
C TYR A 10 7.22 9.16 8.48
N CYS A 11 6.70 10.29 7.99
CA CYS A 11 5.28 10.43 7.66
C CYS A 11 4.85 9.41 6.60
N GLY A 12 5.66 9.19 5.57
CA GLY A 12 5.38 8.20 4.53
C GLY A 12 5.40 6.77 5.05
N LEU A 13 6.38 6.41 5.88
CA LEU A 13 6.47 5.11 6.54
C LEU A 13 5.25 4.85 7.42
N PHE A 14 4.95 5.80 8.32
CA PHE A 14 3.85 5.69 9.26
C PHE A 14 2.50 5.64 8.52
N GLY A 15 2.25 6.59 7.63
CA GLY A 15 0.98 6.67 6.89
C GLY A 15 0.74 5.44 6.03
N THR A 16 1.75 4.98 5.28
CA THR A 16 1.62 3.78 4.44
C THR A 16 1.47 2.53 5.30
N GLY A 17 2.17 2.45 6.44
CA GLY A 17 2.06 1.34 7.40
C GLY A 17 0.66 1.24 8.01
N VAL A 18 0.12 2.35 8.52
CA VAL A 18 -1.24 2.42 9.06
C VAL A 18 -2.27 2.02 8.01
N LEU A 19 -2.14 2.56 6.79
CA LEU A 19 -3.06 2.23 5.70
C LEU A 19 -2.99 0.74 5.31
N SER A 20 -1.79 0.16 5.30
CA SER A 20 -1.61 -1.28 5.05
C SER A 20 -2.29 -2.14 6.12
N ILE A 21 -2.12 -1.79 7.40
CA ILE A 21 -2.78 -2.48 8.52
C ILE A 21 -4.31 -2.34 8.39
N PHE A 22 -4.80 -1.16 8.05
CA PHE A 22 -6.24 -0.92 7.82
C PHE A 22 -6.81 -1.80 6.71
N TYR A 23 -6.09 -1.95 5.59
CA TYR A 23 -6.52 -2.84 4.51
C TYR A 23 -6.49 -4.32 4.90
N ILE A 24 -5.48 -4.77 5.64
CA ILE A 24 -5.43 -6.14 6.19
C ILE A 24 -6.61 -6.37 7.13
N TYR A 25 -6.86 -5.43 8.05
CA TYR A 25 -7.99 -5.50 8.98
C TYR A 25 -9.32 -5.59 8.23
N THR A 26 -9.52 -4.73 7.22
CA THR A 26 -10.72 -4.72 6.38
C THR A 26 -10.90 -6.05 5.63
N ALA A 27 -9.80 -6.60 5.11
CA ALA A 27 -9.80 -7.88 4.42
C ALA A 27 -10.14 -9.08 5.32
N LEU A 28 -9.79 -9.01 6.61
CA LEU A 28 -10.03 -10.10 7.57
C LEU A 28 -11.41 -10.01 8.23
N PHE A 29 -11.81 -8.81 8.63
CA PHE A 29 -12.96 -8.62 9.54
C PHE A 29 -14.18 -7.97 8.88
N LYS A 30 -14.04 -7.31 7.72
CA LYS A 30 -15.13 -6.62 7.01
C LYS A 30 -15.52 -7.29 5.68
N ARG A 31 -15.53 -8.63 5.69
CA ARG A 31 -15.90 -9.50 4.57
C ARG A 31 -17.42 -9.64 4.42
N THR A 32 -18.11 -8.54 4.11
CA THR A 32 -19.51 -8.63 3.68
C THR A 32 -19.54 -8.93 2.19
N ILE A 33 -20.09 -10.09 1.79
CA ILE A 33 -20.08 -10.57 0.39
C ILE A 33 -20.80 -9.60 -0.56
N SER A 34 -21.90 -8.99 -0.12
CA SER A 34 -22.67 -8.02 -0.91
C SER A 34 -21.92 -6.71 -1.18
N GLU A 35 -20.91 -6.38 -0.38
CA GLU A 35 -20.14 -5.12 -0.44
C GLU A 35 -18.71 -5.33 -0.98
N ASN A 36 -18.41 -6.52 -1.48
CA ASN A 36 -17.05 -6.90 -1.87
C ASN A 36 -17.02 -7.57 -3.25
N PRO A 37 -17.39 -6.83 -4.31
CA PRO A 37 -17.34 -7.37 -5.66
C PRO A 37 -15.91 -7.79 -6.00
N TYR A 38 -15.78 -8.98 -6.59
CA TYR A 38 -14.49 -9.54 -7.05
C TYR A 38 -13.41 -9.70 -5.97
N TYR A 39 -13.80 -9.85 -4.70
CA TYR A 39 -12.86 -10.05 -3.59
C TYR A 39 -11.80 -8.93 -3.50
N ILE A 40 -12.18 -7.69 -3.86
CA ILE A 40 -11.25 -6.57 -3.92
C ILE A 40 -10.64 -6.28 -2.55
N LYS A 41 -11.42 -6.42 -1.46
CA LYS A 41 -10.93 -6.23 -0.09
C LYS A 41 -9.82 -7.24 0.24
N GLU A 42 -9.93 -8.50 -0.18
CA GLU A 42 -8.90 -9.53 0.01
C GLU A 42 -7.66 -9.24 -0.83
N CYS A 43 -7.82 -8.78 -2.08
CA CYS A 43 -6.70 -8.35 -2.91
C CYS A 43 -5.94 -7.17 -2.27
N PHE A 44 -6.66 -6.18 -1.71
CA PHE A 44 -6.06 -5.09 -0.95
C PHE A 44 -5.37 -5.58 0.33
N GLY A 45 -5.94 -6.56 1.04
CA GLY A 45 -5.31 -7.17 2.20
C GLY A 45 -3.99 -7.87 1.86
N LEU A 46 -3.99 -8.73 0.83
CA LEU A 46 -2.81 -9.46 0.37
C LEU A 46 -1.72 -8.52 -0.15
N SER A 47 -2.09 -7.56 -1.00
CA SER A 47 -1.15 -6.53 -1.48
C SER A 47 -0.57 -5.71 -0.33
N SER A 48 -1.35 -5.42 0.71
CA SER A 48 -0.86 -4.68 1.88
C SER A 48 0.17 -5.44 2.71
N ILE A 49 0.09 -6.77 2.77
CA ILE A 49 1.18 -7.58 3.36
C ILE A 49 2.47 -7.39 2.56
N PHE A 50 2.38 -7.39 1.24
CA PHE A 50 3.54 -7.15 0.37
C PHE A 50 4.07 -5.72 0.50
N VAL A 51 3.19 -4.71 0.62
CA VAL A 51 3.58 -3.32 0.89
C VAL A 51 4.35 -3.21 2.21
N LEU A 52 3.93 -3.90 3.28
CA LEU A 52 4.69 -3.92 4.55
C LEU A 52 6.11 -4.48 4.37
N MET A 53 6.31 -5.48 3.51
CA MET A 53 7.65 -5.98 3.18
C MET A 53 8.51 -4.92 2.46
N ILE A 54 7.91 -4.14 1.55
CA ILE A 54 8.59 -3.03 0.88
C ILE A 54 8.91 -1.92 1.89
N LEU A 55 8.00 -1.60 2.82
CA LEU A 55 8.24 -0.62 3.87
C LEU A 55 9.38 -1.05 4.80
N PHE A 56 9.50 -2.34 5.11
CA PHE A 56 10.64 -2.85 5.86
C PHE A 56 11.96 -2.63 5.11
N ARG A 57 11.99 -2.86 3.80
CA ARG A 57 13.17 -2.51 2.98
C ARG A 57 13.42 -1.00 2.92
N ALA A 58 12.36 -0.19 2.81
CA ALA A 58 12.46 1.26 2.87
C ALA A 58 13.06 1.71 4.20
N TYR A 59 12.70 1.06 5.31
CA TYR A 59 13.29 1.28 6.62
C TYR A 59 14.79 0.96 6.65
N GLN A 60 15.18 -0.21 6.14
CA GLN A 60 16.60 -0.59 6.05
C GLN A 60 17.42 0.39 5.21
N VAL A 61 16.89 0.85 4.09
CA VAL A 61 17.61 1.79 3.20
C VAL A 61 17.61 3.21 3.75
N GLY A 62 16.49 3.70 4.26
CA GLY A 62 16.34 5.06 4.75
C GLY A 62 17.03 5.28 6.08
N GLU A 63 16.72 4.45 7.09
CA GLU A 63 17.19 4.62 8.46
C GLU A 63 18.59 4.03 8.65
N ILE A 64 18.75 2.73 8.35
CA ILE A 64 19.98 2.00 8.72
C ILE A 64 21.16 2.42 7.83
N GLN A 65 20.92 2.63 6.54
CA GLN A 65 21.96 3.09 5.59
C GLN A 65 22.02 4.62 5.45
N GLY A 66 21.11 5.37 6.09
CA GLY A 66 21.04 6.83 6.00
C GLY A 66 20.61 7.38 4.64
N LYS A 67 20.05 6.55 3.73
CA LYS A 67 19.66 6.94 2.37
C LYS A 67 18.17 7.30 2.30
N PHE A 68 17.77 8.35 3.01
CA PHE A 68 16.36 8.74 3.17
C PHE A 68 15.62 8.96 1.84
N ILE A 69 16.23 9.60 0.84
CA ILE A 69 15.59 9.83 -0.46
C ILE A 69 15.26 8.49 -1.15
N ASN A 70 16.16 7.51 -1.09
CA ASN A 70 15.91 6.18 -1.64
C ASN A 70 14.83 5.43 -0.85
N GLY A 71 14.80 5.61 0.48
CA GLY A 71 13.71 5.13 1.33
C GLY A 71 12.36 5.71 0.90
N ILE A 72 12.28 7.01 0.63
CA ILE A 72 11.06 7.67 0.13
C ILE A 72 10.64 7.08 -1.22
N TRP A 73 11.56 6.91 -2.16
CA TRP A 73 11.25 6.28 -3.45
C TRP A 73 10.69 4.86 -3.28
N LEU A 74 11.23 4.07 -2.36
CA LEU A 74 10.69 2.75 -2.04
C LEU A 74 9.27 2.84 -1.47
N ILE A 75 8.99 3.77 -0.55
CA ILE A 75 7.64 4.01 -0.02
C ILE A 75 6.67 4.36 -1.15
N LEU A 76 7.02 5.31 -2.02
CA LEU A 76 6.16 5.73 -3.13
C LEU A 76 5.94 4.58 -4.14
N SER A 77 6.99 3.82 -4.45
CA SER A 77 6.88 2.67 -5.36
C SER A 77 5.99 1.56 -4.81
N SER A 78 5.88 1.44 -3.48
CA SER A 78 5.01 0.44 -2.84
C SER A 78 3.53 0.68 -3.17
N TRP A 79 3.13 1.93 -3.44
CA TRP A 79 1.75 2.25 -3.80
C TRP A 79 1.36 1.72 -5.18
N LEU A 80 2.33 1.42 -6.05
CA LEU A 80 2.06 0.76 -7.34
C LEU A 80 1.43 -0.62 -7.15
N VAL A 81 1.73 -1.30 -6.02
CA VAL A 81 1.13 -2.59 -5.68
C VAL A 81 -0.39 -2.44 -5.52
N TRP A 82 -0.84 -1.41 -4.81
CA TRP A 82 -2.26 -1.07 -4.73
C TRP A 82 -2.81 -0.57 -6.07
N GLY A 83 -2.02 0.18 -6.84
CA GLY A 83 -2.37 0.62 -8.18
C GLY A 83 -2.75 -0.54 -9.11
N VAL A 84 -2.01 -1.66 -9.06
CA VAL A 84 -2.33 -2.88 -9.81
C VAL A 84 -3.68 -3.46 -9.40
N VAL A 85 -4.00 -3.48 -8.09
CA VAL A 85 -5.31 -3.95 -7.60
C VAL A 85 -6.45 -3.08 -8.13
N VAL A 86 -6.28 -1.76 -8.09
CA VAL A 86 -7.27 -0.80 -8.62
C VAL A 86 -7.46 -0.99 -10.12
N LEU A 87 -6.37 -1.09 -10.88
CA LEU A 87 -6.44 -1.32 -12.33
C LEU A 87 -7.14 -2.63 -12.67
N GLY A 88 -6.82 -3.71 -11.96
CA GLY A 88 -7.50 -5.00 -12.11
C GLY A 88 -9.01 -4.88 -11.88
N TYR A 89 -9.42 -4.17 -10.82
CA TYR A 89 -10.83 -3.90 -10.57
C TYR A 89 -11.50 -3.12 -11.70
N VAL A 90 -10.89 -2.03 -12.17
CA VAL A 90 -11.46 -1.20 -13.24
C VAL A 90 -11.64 -2.01 -14.53
N ILE A 91 -10.67 -2.83 -14.90
CA ILE A 91 -10.73 -3.70 -16.09
C ILE A 91 -11.89 -4.69 -15.96
N LEU A 92 -11.99 -5.38 -14.81
CA LEU A 92 -13.05 -6.37 -14.57
C LEU A 92 -14.44 -5.70 -14.57
N ALA A 93 -14.58 -4.58 -13.87
CA ALA A 93 -15.85 -3.89 -13.76
C ALA A 93 -16.31 -3.31 -15.12
N LYS A 94 -15.40 -2.81 -15.95
CA LYS A 94 -15.70 -2.37 -17.33
C LYS A 94 -16.10 -3.55 -18.23
N SER A 95 -15.42 -4.70 -18.12
CA SER A 95 -15.74 -5.89 -18.93
C SER A 95 -17.16 -6.43 -18.67
N GLN A 96 -17.73 -6.14 -17.49
CA GLN A 96 -19.07 -6.58 -17.09
C GLN A 96 -20.14 -5.48 -17.20
N GLY A 97 -19.81 -4.32 -17.78
CA GLY A 97 -20.75 -3.22 -17.98
C GLY A 97 -21.24 -2.56 -16.68
N ARG A 98 -20.47 -2.66 -15.58
CA ARG A 98 -20.80 -2.00 -14.30
C ARG A 98 -20.30 -0.56 -14.21
N ILE A 99 -19.38 -0.18 -15.10
CA ILE A 99 -18.80 1.15 -15.35
C ILE A 99 -18.41 1.27 -16.81
#